data_AF-A0A948KE35-F1
#
_entry.id   AF-A0A948KE35-F1
#
_cell.length_a   1.000
_cell.length_b   1.000
_cell.length_c   1.000
_cell.angle_alpha   90.00
_cell.angle_beta   90.00
_cell.angle_gamma   90.00
#
_symmetry.space_group_name_H-M   'P 1'
#
loop_
_entity.id
_entity.type
_entity.pdbx_description
1 polymer ?
#
loop_
_entity_poly.entity_id
_entity_poly.type
_entity_poly.pdbx_seq_one_letter_code
_entity_poly.pdbx_strand_id
1 'polypeptide(L)' 'MKFTGHYNWQGEIHKLWTHAKDKPAGHRNFITQLSRRLGISNYRLRCHFNGYLDNYKIMETKE' A
#
# COMPACT_ATOMS: atom_id res chain seq x y z
N MET A 1 14.38 -1.09 -5.74
CA MET A 1 13.88 -2.39 -5.25
C MET A 1 12.44 -2.55 -5.69
N LYS A 2 12.00 -3.76 -6.04
CA LYS A 2 10.59 -4.05 -6.30
C LYS A 2 9.89 -4.36 -4.98
N PHE A 3 8.71 -3.80 -4.79
CA PHE A 3 7.86 -4.07 -3.64
C PHE A 3 6.49 -4.53 -4.10
N THR A 4 5.91 -5.46 -3.35
CA THR A 4 4.53 -5.90 -3.49
C THR A 4 3.76 -5.52 -2.22
N GLY A 5 2.63 -4.86 -2.41
CA GLY A 5 1.72 -4.46 -1.33
C GLY A 5 0.41 -5.22 -1.43
N HIS A 6 0.00 -5.87 -0.35
CA HIS A 6 -1.36 -6.40 -0.18
C HIS A 6 -2.10 -5.50 0.79
N TYR A 7 -3.22 -4.94 0.38
CA TYR A 7 -4.01 -3.99 1.17
C TYR A 7 -5.46 -4.48 1.23
N ASN A 8 -5.96 -4.75 2.43
CA ASN A 8 -7.35 -5.09 2.67
C ASN A 8 -8.13 -3.80 2.96
N TRP A 9 -8.95 -3.39 2.01
CA TRP A 9 -9.87 -2.26 2.18
C TRP A 9 -11.30 -2.79 2.27
N GLN A 10 -11.91 -2.71 3.47
CA GLN A 10 -13.30 -3.11 3.70
C GLN A 10 -13.64 -4.55 3.24
N GLY A 11 -12.68 -5.47 3.32
CA GLY A 11 -12.86 -6.86 2.88
C GLY A 11 -12.36 -7.14 1.46
N GLU A 12 -12.04 -6.10 0.67
CA GLU A 12 -11.46 -6.26 -0.66
C GLU A 12 -9.92 -6.23 -0.59
N ILE A 13 -9.27 -7.27 -1.12
CA ILE A 13 -7.82 -7.38 -1.14
C ILE A 13 -7.27 -6.78 -2.44
N HIS A 14 -6.59 -5.64 -2.31
CA HIS A 14 -5.87 -4.99 -3.39
C HIS A 14 -4.39 -5.42 -3.39
N LYS A 15 -3.97 -6.04 -4.49
CA LYS A 15 -2.56 -6.38 -4.73
C LYS A 15 -1.95 -5.33 -5.66
N LEU A 16 -0.85 -4.71 -5.22
CA LEU A 16 -0.17 -3.62 -5.91
C LEU A 16 1.32 -3.87 -5.99
N TRP A 17 1.94 -3.31 -7.02
CA TRP A 17 3.36 -3.43 -7.27
C TRP A 17 3.96 -2.04 -7.50
N THR A 18 5.17 -1.81 -7.01
CA THR A 18 5.88 -0.55 -7.24
C THR A 18 7.38 -0.73 -7.18
N HIS A 19 8.09 0.14 -7.89
CA HIS A 19 9.52 0.33 -7.70
C HIS A 19 9.73 1.47 -6.72
N ALA A 20 10.52 1.23 -5.68
CA ALA A 20 10.90 2.26 -4.73
C ALA A 20 12.34 2.07 -4.24
N LYS A 21 12.90 3.14 -3.69
CA LYS A 21 14.25 3.15 -3.10
C LYS A 21 14.29 2.49 -1.71
N ASP A 22 13.17 2.50 -0.99
CA ASP A 22 13.01 1.95 0.35
C ASP A 22 11.53 1.59 0.62
N LYS A 23 11.28 0.80 1.68
CA LYS A 23 9.94 0.35 2.07
C LYS A 23 8.98 1.51 2.40
N PRO A 24 9.36 2.55 3.15
CA PRO A 24 8.52 3.76 3.34
C PRO A 24 8.10 4.45 2.03
N ALA A 25 9.02 4.60 1.07
CA ALA A 25 8.73 5.14 -0.25
C ALA A 25 7.76 4.23 -1.02
N GLY A 26 7.94 2.91 -0.93
CA GLY A 26 7.00 1.92 -1.47
C GLY A 26 5.60 2.08 -0.90
N HIS A 27 5.48 2.22 0.43
CA HIS A 27 4.20 2.46 1.10
C HIS A 27 3.49 3.72 0.58
N ARG A 28 4.21 4.85 0.45
CA ARG A 28 3.63 6.10 -0.09
C ARG A 28 3.12 5.93 -1.52
N ASN A 29 3.86 5.20 -2.35
CA ASN A 29 3.44 4.89 -3.72
C ASN A 29 2.17 4.03 -3.73
N PHE A 30 2.09 3.00 -2.88
CA PHE A 30 0.89 2.16 -2.77
C PHE A 30 -0.34 2.93 -2.31
N ILE A 31 -0.21 3.77 -1.29
CA ILE A 31 -1.30 4.65 -0.84
C ILE A 31 -1.81 5.54 -1.99
N THR A 32 -0.89 6.12 -2.76
CA THR A 32 -1.24 6.97 -3.91
C THR A 32 -1.96 6.17 -5.00
N GLN A 33 -1.52 4.94 -5.27
CA GLN A 33 -2.19 4.04 -6.22
C GLN A 33 -3.59 3.64 -5.73
N LEU A 34 -3.74 3.28 -4.45
CA LEU A 34 -5.03 2.96 -3.82
C LEU A 34 -5.98 4.14 -3.85
N SER A 35 -5.49 5.34 -3.56
CA SER A 35 -6.26 6.58 -3.59
C SER A 35 -6.89 6.80 -4.96
N ARG A 36 -6.10 6.66 -6.03
CA ARG A 36 -6.58 6.76 -7.41
C ARG A 36 -7.56 5.65 -7.77
N ARG A 37 -7.32 4.42 -7.30
CA ARG A 37 -8.16 3.25 -7.62
C ARG A 37 -9.51 3.28 -6.91
N LEU A 38 -9.53 3.70 -5.65
CA LEU A 38 -10.72 3.71 -4.80
C LEU A 38 -11.44 5.07 -4.80
N GLY A 39 -10.82 6.12 -5.34
CA GLY A 39 -11.33 7.49 -5.24
C GLY A 39 -11.30 8.04 -3.81
N ILE A 40 -10.39 7.55 -2.97
CA ILE A 40 -10.31 7.90 -1.54
C ILE A 40 -9.09 8.75 -1.28
N SER A 41 -9.21 9.76 -0.40
CA SER A 41 -8.08 10.62 -0.06
C SER A 41 -6.90 9.83 0.53
N ASN A 42 -5.69 10.24 0.16
CA ASN A 42 -4.44 9.67 0.69
C ASN A 42 -4.41 9.71 2.22
N TYR A 43 -4.95 10.77 2.83
CA TYR A 43 -5.02 10.90 4.28
C TYR A 43 -5.82 9.76 4.92
N ARG A 44 -7.03 9.48 4.43
CA ARG A 44 -7.88 8.42 4.96
C ARG A 44 -7.23 7.05 4.83
N LEU A 45 -6.58 6.77 3.70
CA LEU A 45 -5.85 5.53 3.48
C LEU A 45 -4.64 5.41 4.42
N ARG A 46 -3.90 6.49 4.69
CA ARG A 46 -2.78 6.48 5.65
C ARG A 46 -3.24 6.24 7.08
N CYS A 47 -4.38 6.82 7.47
CA CYS A 47 -4.97 6.57 8.79
C CYS A 47 -5.42 5.11 8.93
N HIS A 48 -5.97 4.54 7.86
CA HIS A 48 -6.42 3.15 7.87
C HIS A 48 -5.24 2.16 7.84
N PHE A 49 -4.29 2.36 6.94
CA PHE A 49 -3.08 1.53 6.78
C PHE A 49 -1.89 2.10 7.57
N ASN A 50 -2.13 2.39 8.84
CA ASN A 50 -1.15 3.05 9.72
C ASN A 50 -0.14 2.09 10.37
N GLY A 51 -0.32 0.78 10.22
CA GLY A 51 0.55 -0.26 10.79
C GLY A 51 0.10 -0.80 12.16
N TYR A 52 -0.96 -0.23 12.75
CA TYR A 52 -1.57 -0.76 13.97
C TYR A 52 -2.57 -1.88 13.72
N LEU A 53 -3.14 -1.93 12.52
CA LEU A 53 -4.04 -2.99 12.07
C LEU A 53 -3.29 -3.94 11.12
N ASP A 54 -3.61 -5.23 11.19
CA ASP A 54 -3.14 -6.23 10.23
C ASP A 54 -3.98 -6.16 8.93
N ASN A 55 -4.09 -4.97 8.36
CA ASN A 55 -4.88 -4.71 7.16
C ASN A 55 -4.02 -4.42 5.92
N TYR A 56 -2.70 -4.46 6.04
CA TYR A 56 -1.82 -4.45 4.88
C TYR A 56 -0.48 -5.13 5.16
N LYS A 57 0.15 -5.61 4.09
CA LYS A 57 1.49 -6.19 4.12
C LYS A 57 2.29 -5.68 2.93
N ILE A 58 3.52 -5.24 3.19
CA ILE A 58 4.48 -4.87 2.14
C ILE A 58 5.65 -5.84 2.20
N MET A 59 5.91 -6.48 1.07
CA MET A 59 7.00 -7.42 0.87
C MET A 59 7.97 -6.86 -0.16
N GLU A 60 9.27 -7.00 0.10
CA GLU A 60 10.29 -6.75 -0.90
C GLU A 60 10.39 -7.98 -1.80
N THR A 61 10.34 -7.75 -3.10
CA THR A 61 10.49 -8.81 -4.10
C THR A 61 11.88 -8.62 -4.69
N LYS A 62 12.81 -9.49 -4.30
CA LYS A 62 14.13 -9.58 -4.92
C LYS A 62 13.96 -10.39 -6.20
N GLU A 63 14.17 -9.74 -7.35
CA GLU A 63 14.60 -10.46 -8.55
C GLU A 63 16.04 -10.93 -8.36
#